data_AF-A0A674AAT6-F1
#
_entry.id   AF-A0A674AAT6-F1
#
_cell.length_a   1.000
_cell.length_b   1.000
_cell.length_c   1.000
_cell.angle_alpha   90.00
_cell.angle_beta   90.00
_cell.angle_gamma   90.00
#
_symmetry.space_group_name_H-M   'P 1'
#
loop_
_entity.id
_entity.type
_entity.pdbx_description
1 polymer ?
#
loop_
_entity_poly.entity_id
_entity_poly.type
_entity_poly.pdbx_seq_one_letter_code
_entity_poly.pdbx_strand_id
1 'polypeptide(L)'
;MDYCRGQAHFSSGVHSNKMKAIATKLTEKYPTAVYTPSSTCALNVSLASGMALTGIQIVMSTFKKIESFFNKSPSLQLELENAISIFYQGNEEKASDLKEACRTNWTMRHDAFEVAVDVVESLLLCVDSVHDNEDLRWSDQVTHNALEISEALADFEFVAALVVLKNTLSFTRAFGKNLQGPKIDVYFAASSLTAVLHSLNEVLDNIEVYHEFWFEEAVNLAAALEIPVKVSRLYLRKHRPEAGTEIQPEGYFKEHLAPVVSQLIKELNNLFSENHLNALRYLMLVPAVMGQLKFNMSEENNVEMYRNDLPNADTLPAELHCWRVKWKHRGKVTLPSTVHETLQLAEVKFFPNVLAFLRVLSNLPVLGLEDADGNASRKRFQM
;
A
#
# COMPACT_ATOMS: atom_id res chain seq x y z
N MET A 1 -19.19 19.22 -5.89
CA MET A 1 -18.75 17.81 -5.80
C MET A 1 -19.91 16.92 -5.37
N ASP A 2 -21.15 17.31 -5.70
CA ASP A 2 -22.33 16.80 -5.01
C ASP A 2 -22.68 15.37 -5.45
N TYR A 3 -22.14 14.94 -6.59
CA TYR A 3 -22.19 13.57 -7.11
C TYR A 3 -20.93 12.75 -6.85
N CYS A 4 -19.91 13.32 -6.18
CA CYS A 4 -18.71 12.60 -5.81
C CYS A 4 -19.02 11.62 -4.68
N ARG A 5 -18.65 10.35 -4.84
CA ARG A 5 -18.92 9.27 -3.87
C ARG A 5 -17.66 8.65 -3.29
N GLY A 6 -16.50 8.99 -3.83
CA GLY A 6 -15.22 8.59 -3.28
C GLY A 6 -14.13 9.57 -3.69
N GLN A 7 -13.12 9.71 -2.84
CA GLN A 7 -11.92 10.49 -3.08
C GLN A 7 -10.71 9.68 -2.63
N ALA A 8 -9.65 9.72 -3.43
CA ALA A 8 -8.36 9.15 -3.08
C ALA A 8 -7.28 10.15 -3.47
N HIS A 9 -6.28 10.27 -2.62
CA HIS A 9 -5.20 11.21 -2.81
C HIS A 9 -3.89 10.49 -2.54
N PHE A 10 -2.96 10.55 -3.49
CA PHE A 10 -1.60 10.06 -3.32
C PHE A 10 -0.68 11.27 -3.09
N SER A 11 0.10 11.23 -2.02
CA SER A 11 1.05 12.29 -1.70
C SER A 11 2.16 11.73 -0.81
N SER A 12 3.37 12.26 -0.95
CA SER A 12 4.53 11.85 -0.15
C SER A 12 5.09 13.02 0.64
N GLY A 13 5.61 12.73 1.84
CA GLY A 13 6.35 13.68 2.66
C GLY A 13 5.52 14.86 3.13
N VAL A 14 6.11 16.07 3.09
CA VAL A 14 5.52 17.30 3.65
C VAL A 14 4.16 17.63 3.02
N HIS A 15 3.93 17.23 1.77
CA HIS A 15 2.65 17.43 1.08
C HIS A 15 1.55 16.49 1.59
N SER A 16 1.90 15.37 2.23
CA SER A 16 0.91 14.40 2.72
C SER A 16 0.00 14.99 3.80
N ASN A 17 0.55 15.70 4.77
CA ASN A 17 -0.25 16.33 5.83
C ASN A 17 -1.22 17.38 5.27
N LYS A 18 -0.79 18.16 4.27
CA LYS A 18 -1.65 19.13 3.59
C LYS A 18 -2.78 18.44 2.83
N MET A 19 -2.45 17.37 2.11
CA MET A 19 -3.43 16.62 1.34
C MET A 19 -4.44 15.90 2.25
N LYS A 20 -4.01 15.36 3.39
CA LYS A 20 -4.88 14.81 4.43
C LYS A 20 -5.84 15.86 4.97
N ALA A 21 -5.35 17.07 5.28
CA ALA A 21 -6.21 18.17 5.72
C ALA A 21 -7.25 18.56 4.65
N ILE A 22 -6.90 18.49 3.36
CA ILE A 22 -7.84 18.69 2.26
C ILE A 22 -8.87 17.56 2.24
N ALA A 23 -8.44 16.29 2.32
CA ALA A 23 -9.32 15.13 2.32
C ALA A 23 -10.33 15.21 3.48
N THR A 24 -9.89 15.56 4.69
CA THR A 24 -10.77 15.77 5.85
C THR A 24 -11.80 16.86 5.60
N LYS A 25 -11.39 18.04 5.12
CA LYS A 25 -12.31 19.14 4.79
C LYS A 25 -13.30 18.78 3.69
N LEU A 26 -12.88 17.97 2.72
CA LEU A 26 -13.76 17.46 1.67
C LEU A 26 -14.80 16.49 2.24
N THR A 27 -14.41 15.60 3.14
CA THR A 27 -15.33 14.67 3.81
C THR A 27 -16.32 15.42 4.72
N GLU A 28 -15.87 16.46 5.43
CA GLU A 28 -16.74 17.33 6.25
C GLU A 28 -17.80 18.06 5.39
N LYS A 29 -17.38 18.59 4.23
CA LYS A 29 -18.27 19.31 3.31
C LYS A 29 -19.17 18.37 2.50
N TYR A 30 -18.69 17.18 2.17
CA TYR A 30 -19.35 16.18 1.34
C TYR A 30 -19.25 14.78 1.99
N PRO A 31 -20.10 14.47 2.98
CA PRO A 31 -20.02 13.21 3.74
C PRO A 31 -20.14 11.93 2.91
N THR A 32 -20.79 12.01 1.75
CA THR A 32 -20.94 10.89 0.81
C THR A 32 -19.68 10.63 -0.02
N ALA A 33 -18.72 11.57 -0.07
CA ALA A 33 -17.46 11.44 -0.78
C ALA A 33 -16.41 10.81 0.15
N VAL A 34 -16.50 9.48 0.34
CA VAL A 34 -15.65 8.76 1.29
C VAL A 34 -14.18 8.81 0.88
N TYR A 35 -13.30 9.00 1.87
CA TYR A 35 -11.87 8.90 1.65
C TYR A 35 -11.46 7.43 1.60
N THR A 36 -10.82 7.01 0.50
CA THR A 36 -10.43 5.62 0.26
C THR A 36 -8.98 5.52 -0.22
N PRO A 37 -8.34 4.34 -0.10
CA PRO A 37 -7.15 4.04 -0.86
C PRO A 37 -7.41 4.12 -2.37
N SER A 38 -6.35 4.29 -3.16
CA SER A 38 -6.42 4.17 -4.62
C SER A 38 -6.14 2.74 -5.05
N SER A 39 -6.87 2.23 -6.04
CA SER A 39 -6.59 0.95 -6.69
C SER A 39 -5.26 0.92 -7.44
N THR A 40 -4.67 2.08 -7.75
CA THR A 40 -3.44 2.20 -8.55
C THR A 40 -2.15 2.13 -7.73
N CYS A 41 -2.25 2.13 -6.40
CA CYS A 41 -1.10 2.13 -5.51
C CYS A 41 -1.31 1.05 -4.44
N ALA A 42 -0.29 0.23 -4.19
CA ALA A 42 -0.33 -0.72 -3.10
C ALA A 42 -0.61 -0.02 -1.76
N LEU A 43 -1.42 -0.64 -0.91
CA LEU A 43 -1.86 -0.05 0.35
C LEU A 43 -0.65 0.27 1.23
N ASN A 44 0.30 -0.66 1.35
CA ASN A 44 1.52 -0.49 2.15
C ASN A 44 2.35 0.71 1.69
N VAL A 45 2.49 0.91 0.39
CA VAL A 45 3.22 2.04 -0.20
C VAL A 45 2.50 3.36 0.05
N SER A 46 1.17 3.37 -0.08
CA SER A 46 0.33 4.54 0.24
C SER A 46 0.41 4.91 1.73
N LEU A 47 0.37 3.91 2.62
CA LEU A 47 0.47 4.10 4.06
C LEU A 47 1.83 4.68 4.44
N ALA A 48 2.93 4.06 3.99
CA ALA A 48 4.29 4.54 4.25
C ALA A 48 4.54 5.95 3.69
N SER A 49 4.10 6.22 2.45
CA SER A 49 4.20 7.55 1.84
C SER A 49 3.51 8.64 2.65
N GLY A 50 2.43 8.28 3.35
CA GLY A 50 1.66 9.17 4.19
C GLY A 50 2.28 9.50 5.54
N MET A 51 3.33 8.79 5.98
CA MET A 51 3.91 8.96 7.31
C MET A 51 4.95 10.07 7.34
N ALA A 52 4.76 11.08 8.19
CA ALA A 52 5.66 12.24 8.29
C ALA A 52 6.88 12.02 9.21
N LEU A 53 7.39 10.78 9.29
CA LEU A 53 8.57 10.41 10.08
C LEU A 53 9.82 10.42 9.20
N THR A 54 10.92 11.01 9.68
CA THR A 54 12.13 11.24 8.88
C THR A 54 12.70 9.96 8.30
N GLY A 55 12.90 8.90 9.10
CA GLY A 55 13.41 7.62 8.62
C GLY A 55 12.55 7.01 7.51
N ILE A 56 11.22 7.09 7.63
CA ILE A 56 10.31 6.56 6.60
C ILE A 56 10.38 7.39 5.33
N GLN A 57 10.48 8.71 5.44
CA GLN A 57 10.65 9.58 4.28
C GLN A 57 11.98 9.34 3.57
N ILE A 58 13.04 9.00 4.31
CA ILE A 58 14.31 8.55 3.73
C ILE A 58 14.05 7.29 2.90
N VAL A 59 13.49 6.23 3.48
CA VAL A 59 13.18 4.97 2.77
C VAL A 59 12.35 5.21 1.50
N MET A 60 11.24 5.94 1.62
CA MET A 60 10.35 6.22 0.49
C MET A 60 11.02 7.08 -0.59
N SER A 61 11.90 8.00 -0.21
CA SER A 61 12.67 8.82 -1.17
C SER A 61 13.73 7.99 -1.90
N THR A 62 14.40 7.09 -1.18
CA THR A 62 15.39 6.17 -1.74
C THR A 62 14.74 5.20 -2.72
N PHE A 63 13.56 4.65 -2.40
CA PHE A 63 12.80 3.80 -3.34
C PHE A 63 12.50 4.52 -4.66
N LYS A 64 12.09 5.79 -4.61
CA LYS A 64 11.86 6.60 -5.82
C LYS A 64 13.14 6.85 -6.61
N LYS A 65 14.27 7.09 -5.92
CA LYS A 65 15.57 7.26 -6.57
C LYS A 65 16.01 5.97 -7.26
N ILE A 66 15.90 4.83 -6.59
CA ILE A 66 16.18 3.49 -7.14
C ILE A 66 15.34 3.24 -8.38
N GLU A 67 14.01 3.41 -8.29
CA GLU A 67 13.10 3.21 -9.41
C GLU A 67 13.47 4.12 -10.59
N SER A 68 13.69 5.41 -10.35
CA SER A 68 14.11 6.35 -11.40
C SER A 68 15.46 5.97 -12.01
N PHE A 69 16.41 5.50 -11.20
CA PHE A 69 17.75 5.15 -11.63
C PHE A 69 17.75 3.94 -12.57
N PHE A 70 17.14 2.82 -12.17
CA PHE A 70 17.12 1.61 -13.00
C PHE A 70 16.23 1.75 -14.24
N ASN A 71 15.17 2.58 -14.18
CA ASN A 71 14.34 2.88 -15.35
C ASN A 71 15.04 3.75 -16.41
N LYS A 72 16.18 4.39 -16.11
CA LYS A 72 16.92 5.21 -17.11
C LYS A 72 17.54 4.37 -18.21
N SER A 73 17.98 3.15 -17.91
CA SER A 73 18.71 2.32 -18.89
C SER A 73 18.54 0.83 -18.62
N PRO A 74 18.23 0.01 -19.64
CA PRO A 74 18.16 -1.45 -19.48
C PRO A 74 19.52 -2.06 -19.09
N SER A 75 20.62 -1.37 -19.38
CA SER A 75 21.96 -1.79 -18.93
C SER A 75 22.11 -1.75 -17.41
N LEU A 76 21.52 -0.76 -16.73
CA LEU A 76 21.56 -0.69 -15.26
C LEU A 76 20.74 -1.82 -14.64
N GLN A 77 19.60 -2.13 -15.25
CA GLN A 77 18.78 -3.27 -14.83
C GLN A 77 19.55 -4.60 -14.95
N LEU A 78 20.33 -4.77 -16.02
CA LEU A 78 21.16 -5.97 -16.19
C LEU A 78 22.27 -6.06 -15.13
N GLU A 79 22.90 -4.95 -14.75
CA GLU A 79 23.88 -4.95 -13.66
C GLU A 79 23.27 -5.39 -12.33
N LEU A 80 22.06 -4.91 -12.01
CA LEU A 80 21.35 -5.34 -10.81
C LEU A 80 21.05 -6.85 -10.84
N GLU A 81 20.64 -7.39 -11.99
CA GLU A 81 20.39 -8.82 -12.14
C GLU A 81 21.66 -9.66 -12.01
N ASN A 82 22.79 -9.15 -12.50
CA ASN A 82 24.09 -9.78 -12.32
C ASN A 82 24.47 -9.80 -10.84
N ALA A 83 24.33 -8.67 -10.13
CA ALA A 83 24.60 -8.57 -8.70
C ALA A 83 23.72 -9.52 -7.87
N ILE A 84 22.42 -9.61 -8.18
CA ILE A 84 21.51 -10.59 -7.56
C ILE A 84 22.01 -12.02 -7.82
N SER A 85 22.49 -12.31 -9.04
CA SER A 85 23.01 -13.65 -9.36
C SER A 85 24.26 -14.00 -8.55
N ILE A 86 25.14 -13.02 -8.34
CA ILE A 86 26.36 -13.18 -7.55
C ILE A 86 26.03 -13.46 -6.09
N PHE A 87 25.07 -12.72 -5.53
CA PHE A 87 24.69 -12.86 -4.13
C PHE A 87 23.93 -14.18 -3.86
N TYR A 88 23.10 -14.63 -4.81
CA TYR A 88 22.25 -15.80 -4.68
C TYR A 88 22.73 -17.03 -5.48
N GLN A 89 24.04 -17.19 -5.70
CA GLN A 89 24.60 -18.33 -6.47
C GLN A 89 24.18 -19.71 -5.93
N GLY A 90 23.84 -19.83 -4.64
CA GLY A 90 23.36 -21.07 -4.02
C GLY A 90 21.84 -21.25 -4.05
N ASN A 91 21.07 -20.29 -4.57
CA ASN A 91 19.61 -20.31 -4.57
C ASN A 91 19.05 -19.65 -5.85
N GLU A 92 19.12 -20.38 -6.97
CA GLU A 92 18.69 -19.89 -8.29
C GLU A 92 17.19 -19.51 -8.33
N GLU A 93 16.34 -20.22 -7.57
CA GLU A 93 14.91 -19.90 -7.47
C GLU A 93 14.69 -18.52 -6.86
N LYS A 94 15.29 -18.25 -5.70
CA LYS A 94 15.22 -16.94 -5.05
C LYS A 94 15.84 -15.84 -5.92
N ALA A 95 16.95 -16.13 -6.61
CA ALA A 95 17.56 -15.20 -7.54
C ALA A 95 16.60 -14.83 -8.68
N SER A 96 15.91 -15.83 -9.25
CA SER A 96 14.92 -15.61 -10.32
C SER A 96 13.75 -14.75 -9.85
N ASP A 97 13.20 -15.05 -8.67
CA ASP A 97 12.08 -14.31 -8.09
C ASP A 97 12.43 -12.83 -7.85
N LEU A 98 13.63 -12.56 -7.32
CA LEU A 98 14.09 -11.19 -7.05
C LEU A 98 14.36 -10.41 -8.34
N LYS A 99 14.93 -11.06 -9.36
CA LYS A 99 15.09 -10.44 -10.69
C LYS A 99 13.74 -10.07 -11.30
N GLU A 100 12.76 -10.97 -11.22
CA GLU A 100 11.40 -10.69 -11.69
C GLU A 100 10.75 -9.53 -10.92
N ALA A 101 10.90 -9.50 -9.59
CA ALA A 101 10.44 -8.39 -8.77
C ALA A 101 11.08 -7.06 -9.19
N CYS A 102 12.41 -7.06 -9.43
CA CYS A 102 13.15 -5.88 -9.89
C CYS A 102 12.67 -5.36 -11.24
N ARG A 103 12.32 -6.26 -12.17
CA ARG A 103 11.73 -5.90 -13.48
C ARG A 103 10.30 -5.37 -13.38
N THR A 104 9.55 -5.74 -12.35
CA THR A 104 8.11 -5.46 -12.19
C THR A 104 7.79 -4.36 -11.18
N ASN A 105 8.72 -3.41 -11.01
CA ASN A 105 8.58 -2.23 -10.15
C ASN A 105 8.18 -2.57 -8.70
N TRP A 106 9.03 -3.36 -8.04
CA TRP A 106 8.78 -3.86 -6.69
C TRP A 106 8.54 -2.78 -5.64
N THR A 107 9.06 -1.57 -5.82
CA THR A 107 8.87 -0.43 -4.91
C THR A 107 7.40 -0.01 -4.77
N MET A 108 6.54 -0.44 -5.71
CA MET A 108 5.10 -0.15 -5.74
C MET A 108 4.22 -1.35 -5.36
N ARG A 109 4.81 -2.49 -4.96
CA ARG A 109 4.08 -3.71 -4.56
C ARG A 109 3.72 -3.71 -3.07
N HIS A 110 2.79 -4.58 -2.66
CA HIS A 110 2.43 -4.75 -1.24
C HIS A 110 3.56 -5.35 -0.41
N ASP A 111 4.49 -6.09 -1.03
CA ASP A 111 5.70 -6.66 -0.43
C ASP A 111 6.97 -5.82 -0.65
N ALA A 112 6.83 -4.54 -1.03
CA ALA A 112 7.98 -3.70 -1.36
C ALA A 112 9.07 -3.72 -0.27
N PHE A 113 8.70 -3.62 1.00
CA PHE A 113 9.65 -3.58 2.11
C PHE A 113 10.29 -4.95 2.41
N GLU A 114 9.60 -6.06 2.14
CA GLU A 114 10.18 -7.42 2.21
C GLU A 114 11.21 -7.60 1.09
N VAL A 115 10.85 -7.25 -0.15
CA VAL A 115 11.75 -7.32 -1.31
C VAL A 115 12.95 -6.39 -1.14
N ALA A 116 12.77 -5.21 -0.56
CA ALA A 116 13.87 -4.30 -0.26
C ALA A 116 14.91 -4.94 0.67
N VAL A 117 14.46 -5.56 1.77
CA VAL A 117 15.38 -6.24 2.70
C VAL A 117 16.08 -7.40 2.02
N ASP A 118 15.40 -8.16 1.16
CA ASP A 118 16.02 -9.25 0.40
C ASP A 118 17.05 -8.72 -0.61
N VAL A 119 16.78 -7.62 -1.30
CA VAL A 119 17.63 -7.15 -2.41
C VAL A 119 18.74 -6.19 -1.97
N VAL A 120 18.68 -5.60 -0.75
CA VAL A 120 19.55 -4.48 -0.34
C VAL A 120 21.04 -4.75 -0.51
N GLU A 121 21.52 -5.96 -0.18
CA GLU A 121 22.94 -6.32 -0.32
C GLU A 121 23.37 -6.37 -1.80
N SER A 122 22.59 -7.06 -2.64
CA SER A 122 22.84 -7.10 -4.08
C SER A 122 22.67 -5.74 -4.75
N LEU A 123 21.77 -4.90 -4.22
CA LEU A 123 21.54 -3.56 -4.69
C LEU A 123 22.73 -2.65 -4.37
N LEU A 124 23.26 -2.73 -3.15
CA LEU A 124 24.45 -2.00 -2.71
C LEU A 124 25.66 -2.38 -3.58
N LEU A 125 25.91 -3.69 -3.74
CA LEU A 125 26.96 -4.20 -4.62
C LEU A 125 26.85 -3.65 -6.06
N CYS A 126 25.63 -3.61 -6.60
CA CYS A 126 25.37 -3.07 -7.93
C CYS A 126 25.68 -1.57 -8.01
N VAL A 127 25.18 -0.76 -7.07
CA VAL A 127 25.35 0.70 -7.16
C VAL A 127 26.78 1.13 -6.85
N ASP A 128 27.49 0.41 -5.98
CA ASP A 128 28.92 0.64 -5.72
C ASP A 128 29.75 0.36 -6.98
N SER A 129 29.51 -0.78 -7.64
CA SER A 129 30.19 -1.10 -8.91
C SER A 129 29.92 -0.06 -10.00
N VAL A 130 28.67 0.41 -10.11
CA VAL A 130 28.31 1.46 -11.09
C VAL A 130 28.94 2.80 -10.73
N HIS A 131 29.06 3.13 -9.45
CA HIS A 131 29.73 4.33 -8.97
C HIS A 131 31.25 4.30 -9.25
N ASP A 132 31.91 3.20 -8.89
CA ASP A 132 33.36 3.03 -9.04
C ASP A 132 33.77 3.07 -10.50
N ASN A 133 32.90 2.58 -11.39
CA ASN A 133 32.97 2.77 -12.84
C ASN A 133 34.36 2.44 -13.42
N GLU A 134 34.98 1.34 -12.96
CA GLU A 134 36.34 0.94 -13.35
C GLU A 134 36.50 0.82 -14.88
N ASP A 135 35.45 0.35 -15.56
CA ASP A 135 35.39 0.19 -17.02
C ASP A 135 35.11 1.49 -17.79
N LEU A 136 34.92 2.63 -17.09
CA LEU A 136 34.57 3.94 -17.66
C LEU A 136 33.34 3.91 -18.58
N ARG A 137 32.41 3.00 -18.29
CA ARG A 137 31.19 2.75 -19.07
C ARG A 137 30.09 3.78 -18.78
N TRP A 138 30.03 4.26 -17.55
CA TRP A 138 28.95 5.11 -17.05
C TRP A 138 29.32 6.58 -17.15
N SER A 139 28.33 7.43 -17.42
CA SER A 139 28.52 8.88 -17.38
C SER A 139 28.62 9.40 -15.95
N ASP A 140 29.25 10.56 -15.76
CA ASP A 140 29.38 11.22 -14.44
C ASP A 140 28.03 11.38 -13.72
N GLN A 141 26.96 11.62 -14.47
CA GLN A 141 25.62 11.74 -13.90
C GLN A 141 25.10 10.40 -13.36
N VAL A 142 25.41 9.28 -14.02
CA VAL A 142 25.00 7.94 -13.59
C VAL A 142 25.82 7.53 -12.36
N THR A 143 27.14 7.71 -12.40
CA THR A 143 28.01 7.38 -11.26
C THR A 143 27.65 8.20 -10.03
N HIS A 144 27.36 9.50 -10.19
CA HIS A 144 26.90 10.34 -9.09
C HIS A 144 25.55 9.90 -8.51
N ASN A 145 24.57 9.55 -9.37
CA ASN A 145 23.28 9.04 -8.88
C ASN A 145 23.44 7.69 -8.15
N ALA A 146 24.37 6.84 -8.61
CA ALA A 146 24.69 5.57 -7.96
C ALA A 146 25.29 5.81 -6.58
N LEU A 147 26.22 6.77 -6.44
CA LEU A 147 26.76 7.19 -5.14
C LEU A 147 25.67 7.66 -4.19
N GLU A 148 24.77 8.53 -4.64
CA GLU A 148 23.68 9.03 -3.78
C GLU A 148 22.77 7.89 -3.26
N ILE A 149 22.56 6.85 -4.08
CA ILE A 149 21.80 5.67 -3.66
C ILE A 149 22.62 4.83 -2.70
N SER A 150 23.89 4.57 -3.00
CA SER A 150 24.82 3.83 -2.13
C SER A 150 24.89 4.45 -0.73
N GLU A 151 25.14 5.77 -0.64
CA GLU A 151 25.20 6.48 0.64
C GLU A 151 23.90 6.38 1.44
N ALA A 152 22.74 6.34 0.76
CA ALA A 152 21.45 6.19 1.41
C ALA A 152 21.20 4.77 1.90
N LEU A 153 21.62 3.74 1.15
CA LEU A 153 21.53 2.34 1.55
C LEU A 153 22.51 1.99 2.67
N ALA A 154 23.67 2.64 2.69
CA ALA A 154 24.73 2.50 3.69
C ALA A 154 24.49 3.34 4.97
N ASP A 155 23.30 3.91 5.14
CA ASP A 155 22.92 4.65 6.35
C ASP A 155 22.09 3.77 7.29
N PHE A 156 22.50 3.69 8.56
CA PHE A 156 21.79 2.89 9.56
C PHE A 156 20.38 3.44 9.83
N GLU A 157 20.14 4.74 9.64
CA GLU A 157 18.79 5.31 9.72
C GLU A 157 17.85 4.74 8.65
N PHE A 158 18.35 4.50 7.43
CA PHE A 158 17.61 3.82 6.37
C PHE A 158 17.36 2.36 6.74
N VAL A 159 18.39 1.62 7.16
CA VAL A 159 18.29 0.19 7.51
C VAL A 159 17.27 -0.04 8.64
N ALA A 160 17.37 0.71 9.73
CA ALA A 160 16.45 0.59 10.86
C ALA A 160 15.01 0.94 10.46
N ALA A 161 14.81 2.02 9.69
CA ALA A 161 13.48 2.40 9.21
C ALA A 161 12.89 1.36 8.25
N LEU A 162 13.72 0.77 7.36
CA LEU A 162 13.31 -0.27 6.43
C LEU A 162 12.84 -1.53 7.17
N VAL A 163 13.59 -1.98 8.18
CA VAL A 163 13.23 -3.16 8.98
C VAL A 163 11.93 -2.93 9.77
N VAL A 164 11.76 -1.75 10.37
CA VAL A 164 10.50 -1.41 11.05
C VAL A 164 9.33 -1.38 10.06
N LEU A 165 9.50 -0.80 8.87
CA LEU A 165 8.47 -0.78 7.83
C LEU A 165 8.12 -2.19 7.33
N LYS A 166 9.12 -3.05 7.08
CA LYS A 166 8.92 -4.46 6.70
C LYS A 166 8.04 -5.16 7.73
N ASN A 167 8.40 -5.07 9.01
CA ASN A 167 7.69 -5.78 10.07
C ASN A 167 6.28 -5.21 10.30
N THR A 168 6.13 -3.89 10.38
CA THR A 168 4.84 -3.26 10.66
C THR A 168 3.84 -3.34 9.51
N LEU A 169 4.30 -3.25 8.25
CA LEU A 169 3.42 -3.32 7.08
C LEU A 169 3.15 -4.76 6.62
N SER A 170 3.81 -5.77 7.21
CA SER A 170 3.48 -7.18 6.99
C SER A 170 2.02 -7.49 7.38
N PHE A 171 1.51 -6.88 8.45
CA PHE A 171 0.14 -7.01 8.95
C PHE A 171 -0.91 -6.52 7.93
N THR A 172 -0.57 -5.55 7.09
CA THR A 172 -1.48 -4.98 6.08
C THR A 172 -1.26 -5.54 4.69
N ARG A 173 -0.27 -6.42 4.47
CA ARG A 173 0.09 -6.95 3.16
C ARG A 173 -1.04 -7.77 2.52
N ALA A 174 -1.53 -8.79 3.23
CA ALA A 174 -2.59 -9.66 2.72
C ALA A 174 -3.91 -8.88 2.57
N PHE A 175 -4.21 -8.02 3.54
CA PHE A 175 -5.37 -7.14 3.50
C PHE A 175 -5.34 -6.20 2.29
N GLY A 176 -4.20 -5.52 2.05
CA GLY A 176 -3.99 -4.65 0.89
C GLY A 176 -4.10 -5.38 -0.46
N LYS A 177 -3.57 -6.61 -0.55
CA LYS A 177 -3.69 -7.45 -1.74
C LYS A 177 -5.14 -7.81 -2.03
N ASN A 178 -5.91 -8.18 -1.01
CA ASN A 178 -7.33 -8.53 -1.15
C ASN A 178 -8.18 -7.34 -1.62
N LEU A 179 -7.84 -6.11 -1.20
CA LEU A 179 -8.53 -4.89 -1.67
C LEU A 179 -8.35 -4.60 -3.16
N GLN A 180 -7.28 -5.10 -3.76
CA GLN A 180 -7.02 -4.99 -5.21
C GLN A 180 -7.35 -6.28 -5.97
N GLY A 181 -7.91 -7.28 -5.28
CA GLY A 181 -8.28 -8.57 -5.84
C GLY A 181 -9.70 -8.59 -6.44
N PRO A 182 -10.20 -9.80 -6.75
CA PRO A 182 -11.61 -10.06 -7.04
C PRO A 182 -12.56 -9.41 -6.03
N LYS A 183 -13.77 -9.02 -6.46
CA LYS A 183 -14.72 -8.30 -5.60
C LYS A 183 -15.14 -9.08 -4.34
N ILE A 184 -15.08 -10.41 -4.39
CA ILE A 184 -15.30 -11.27 -3.23
C ILE A 184 -14.22 -11.08 -2.16
N ASP A 185 -12.96 -10.93 -2.57
CA ASP A 185 -11.84 -10.71 -1.65
C ASP A 185 -11.93 -9.33 -1.01
N VAL A 186 -12.32 -8.31 -1.79
CA VAL A 186 -12.57 -6.95 -1.25
C VAL A 186 -13.69 -6.97 -0.21
N TYR A 187 -14.79 -7.69 -0.48
CA TYR A 187 -15.91 -7.83 0.46
C TYR A 187 -15.45 -8.47 1.79
N PHE A 188 -14.68 -9.56 1.71
CA PHE A 188 -14.15 -10.21 2.92
C PHE A 188 -13.09 -9.35 3.62
N ALA A 189 -12.24 -8.64 2.88
CA ALA A 189 -11.26 -7.72 3.45
C ALA A 189 -11.93 -6.63 4.29
N ALA A 190 -13.03 -6.04 3.81
CA ALA A 190 -13.79 -5.06 4.58
C ALA A 190 -14.27 -5.59 5.95
N SER A 191 -14.53 -6.90 6.06
CA SER A 191 -14.93 -7.53 7.31
C SER A 191 -13.73 -7.93 8.19
N SER A 192 -12.53 -8.05 7.63
CA SER A 192 -11.33 -8.48 8.37
C SER A 192 -10.48 -7.33 8.92
N LEU A 193 -10.81 -6.06 8.62
CA LEU A 193 -10.06 -4.91 9.13
C LEU A 193 -9.93 -4.90 10.65
N THR A 194 -10.98 -5.29 11.38
CA THR A 194 -10.97 -5.34 12.85
C THR A 194 -9.89 -6.27 13.39
N ALA A 195 -9.66 -7.41 12.73
CA ALA A 195 -8.58 -8.34 13.10
C ALA A 195 -7.19 -7.70 12.83
N VAL A 196 -7.01 -7.02 11.70
CA VAL A 196 -5.76 -6.31 11.38
C VAL A 196 -5.47 -5.22 12.43
N LEU A 197 -6.48 -4.42 12.77
CA LEU A 197 -6.36 -3.39 13.80
C LEU A 197 -6.08 -4.00 15.18
N HIS A 198 -6.69 -5.13 15.52
CA HIS A 198 -6.40 -5.82 16.77
C HIS A 198 -4.94 -6.26 16.86
N SER A 199 -4.40 -6.91 15.84
CA SER A 199 -2.99 -7.32 15.79
C SER A 199 -2.04 -6.12 15.88
N LEU A 200 -2.35 -4.99 15.23
CA LEU A 200 -1.53 -3.78 15.33
C LEU A 200 -1.59 -3.13 16.72
N ASN A 201 -2.74 -3.18 17.40
CA ASN A 201 -2.83 -2.69 18.78
C ASN A 201 -2.04 -3.61 19.75
N GLU A 202 -2.05 -4.93 19.53
CA GLU A 202 -1.21 -5.86 20.29
C GLU A 202 0.29 -5.52 20.15
N VAL A 203 0.74 -5.21 18.92
CA VAL A 203 2.11 -4.73 18.68
C VAL A 203 2.39 -3.43 19.43
N LEU A 204 1.43 -2.49 19.42
CA LEU A 204 1.58 -1.22 20.11
C LEU A 204 1.65 -1.39 21.64
N ASP A 205 0.82 -2.26 22.20
CA ASP A 205 0.78 -2.54 23.65
C ASP A 205 2.06 -3.25 24.12
N ASN A 206 2.73 -3.99 23.24
CA ASN A 206 3.95 -4.76 23.53
C ASN A 206 5.18 -4.19 22.80
N ILE A 207 5.18 -2.90 22.47
CA ILE A 207 6.17 -2.30 21.56
C ILE A 207 7.61 -2.44 22.02
N GLU A 208 7.86 -2.54 23.33
CA GLU A 208 9.21 -2.77 23.88
C GLU A 208 9.81 -4.10 23.38
N VAL A 209 9.02 -5.17 23.42
CA VAL A 209 9.44 -6.50 22.98
C VAL A 209 9.61 -6.53 21.45
N TYR A 210 8.65 -5.97 20.71
CA TYR A 210 8.74 -5.91 19.26
C TYR A 210 9.93 -5.09 18.78
N HIS A 211 10.20 -3.95 19.44
CA HIS A 211 11.34 -3.09 19.11
C HIS A 211 12.67 -3.79 19.34
N GLU A 212 12.82 -4.58 20.41
CA GLU A 212 14.03 -5.38 20.66
C GLU A 212 14.34 -6.29 19.47
N PHE A 213 13.35 -7.05 19.00
CA PHE A 213 13.50 -7.93 17.82
C PHE A 213 13.77 -7.15 16.52
N TRP A 214 13.06 -6.04 16.28
CA TRP A 214 13.26 -5.24 15.06
C TRP A 214 14.62 -4.56 15.05
N PHE A 215 15.10 -4.11 16.20
CA PHE A 215 16.41 -3.50 16.34
C PHE A 215 17.52 -4.53 16.15
N GLU A 216 17.40 -5.72 16.73
CA GLU A 216 18.34 -6.82 16.51
C GLU A 216 18.39 -7.22 15.03
N GLU A 217 17.24 -7.35 14.37
CA GLU A 217 17.17 -7.60 12.92
C GLU A 217 17.89 -6.51 12.12
N ALA A 218 17.69 -5.23 12.46
CA ALA A 218 18.37 -4.12 11.81
C ALA A 218 19.89 -4.12 12.05
N VAL A 219 20.34 -4.48 13.25
CA VAL A 219 21.78 -4.61 13.56
C VAL A 219 22.41 -5.75 12.77
N ASN A 220 21.72 -6.90 12.66
CA ASN A 220 22.20 -8.03 11.88
C ASN A 220 22.29 -7.69 10.39
N LEU A 221 21.27 -7.02 9.84
CA LEU A 221 21.29 -6.55 8.45
C LEU A 221 22.40 -5.51 8.21
N ALA A 222 22.59 -4.58 9.14
CA ALA A 222 23.68 -3.60 9.07
C ALA A 222 25.05 -4.27 9.14
N ALA A 223 25.22 -5.30 9.96
CA ALA A 223 26.46 -6.06 10.05
C ALA A 223 26.79 -6.78 8.74
N ALA A 224 25.79 -7.38 8.07
CA ALA A 224 25.96 -7.99 6.75
C ALA A 224 26.39 -6.97 5.68
N LEU A 225 25.89 -5.74 5.79
CA LEU A 225 26.24 -4.61 4.92
C LEU A 225 27.50 -3.84 5.35
N GLU A 226 28.18 -4.27 6.41
CA GLU A 226 29.33 -3.56 7.03
C GLU A 226 29.03 -2.11 7.46
N ILE A 227 27.77 -1.82 7.81
CA ILE A 227 27.30 -0.50 8.24
C ILE A 227 27.46 -0.35 9.77
N PRO A 228 28.12 0.72 10.25
CA PRO A 228 28.21 0.96 11.69
C PRO A 228 26.87 1.41 12.28
N VAL A 229 26.46 0.75 13.36
CA VAL A 229 25.27 1.10 14.15
C VAL A 229 25.51 2.42 14.89
N LYS A 230 24.89 3.51 14.40
CA LYS A 230 25.05 4.85 14.97
C LYS A 230 23.82 5.72 14.74
N VAL A 231 23.65 6.72 15.59
CA VAL A 231 22.64 7.77 15.42
C VAL A 231 23.07 8.74 14.32
N SER A 232 22.10 9.25 13.57
CA SER A 232 22.31 10.22 12.48
C SER A 232 23.08 11.45 12.94
N ARG A 233 24.12 11.82 12.18
CA ARG A 233 24.94 13.02 12.45
C ARG A 233 24.12 14.30 12.43
N LEU A 234 23.07 14.35 11.61
CA LEU A 234 22.18 15.51 11.51
C LEU A 234 21.38 15.73 12.79
N TYR A 235 20.91 14.65 13.41
CA TYR A 235 20.22 14.71 14.70
C TYR A 235 21.15 15.26 15.79
N LEU A 236 22.37 14.71 15.91
CA LEU A 236 23.35 15.16 16.90
C LEU A 236 23.72 16.64 16.74
N ARG A 237 23.83 17.13 15.49
CA ARG A 237 24.10 18.55 15.22
C ARG A 237 22.95 19.48 15.61
N LYS A 238 21.70 19.03 15.45
CA LYS A 238 20.51 19.82 15.78
C LYS A 238 20.25 19.88 17.29
N HIS A 239 20.35 18.74 17.97
CA HIS A 239 20.00 18.63 19.38
C HIS A 239 21.14 18.99 20.32
N ARG A 240 22.41 18.93 19.86
CA ARG A 240 23.61 19.26 20.65
C ARG A 240 23.52 18.72 22.09
N PRO A 241 23.49 17.38 22.27
CA PRO A 241 23.47 16.79 23.60
C PRO A 241 24.60 17.35 24.46
N GLU A 242 24.37 17.43 25.77
CA GLU A 242 25.36 17.92 26.72
C GLU A 242 26.68 17.16 26.60
N ALA A 243 27.79 17.84 26.87
CA ALA A 243 29.11 17.24 26.75
C ALA A 243 29.22 16.02 27.68
N GLY A 244 29.33 14.82 27.10
CA GLY A 244 29.43 13.55 27.81
C GLY A 244 28.16 12.68 27.80
N THR A 245 27.04 13.15 27.24
CA THR A 245 25.84 12.31 27.07
C THR A 245 25.95 11.46 25.79
N GLU A 246 26.16 10.16 25.95
CA GLU A 246 26.13 9.21 24.84
C GLU A 246 24.70 8.74 24.57
N ILE A 247 24.19 9.02 23.36
CA ILE A 247 22.86 8.59 22.95
C ILE A 247 22.96 7.15 22.46
N GLN A 248 22.32 6.24 23.19
CA GLN A 248 22.26 4.83 22.80
C GLN A 248 21.39 4.69 21.54
N PRO A 249 21.92 4.08 20.45
CA PRO A 249 21.18 3.94 19.19
C PRO A 249 19.83 3.25 19.37
N GLU A 250 19.76 2.18 20.17
CA GLU A 250 18.54 1.43 20.40
C GLU A 250 17.40 2.31 20.97
N GLY A 251 17.70 3.10 22.00
CA GLY A 251 16.73 4.02 22.60
C GLY A 251 16.30 5.12 21.63
N TYR A 252 17.24 5.66 20.85
CA TYR A 252 16.94 6.65 19.81
C TYR A 252 15.98 6.10 18.76
N PHE A 253 16.27 4.93 18.19
CA PHE A 253 15.44 4.34 17.15
C PHE A 253 14.08 3.89 17.68
N LYS A 254 14.00 3.45 18.95
CA LYS A 254 12.71 3.23 19.61
C LYS A 254 11.85 4.49 19.59
N GLU A 255 12.37 5.60 20.10
CA GLU A 255 11.62 6.86 20.21
C GLU A 255 11.15 7.38 18.84
N HIS A 256 11.95 7.21 17.79
CA HIS A 256 11.69 7.79 16.47
C HIS A 256 10.95 6.87 15.50
N LEU A 257 11.03 5.55 15.68
CA LEU A 257 10.40 4.55 14.78
C LEU A 257 9.24 3.77 15.43
N ALA A 258 9.17 3.64 16.76
CA ALA A 258 7.99 3.03 17.40
C ALA A 258 6.66 3.74 17.05
N PRO A 259 6.61 5.09 16.86
CA PRO A 259 5.37 5.77 16.48
C PRO A 259 4.75 5.29 15.15
N VAL A 260 5.51 4.56 14.31
CA VAL A 260 5.02 3.97 13.05
C VAL A 260 3.77 3.14 13.26
N VAL A 261 3.71 2.32 14.31
CA VAL A 261 2.56 1.44 14.59
C VAL A 261 1.31 2.27 14.88
N SER A 262 1.44 3.26 15.77
CA SER A 262 0.32 4.16 16.12
C SER A 262 -0.15 4.98 14.91
N GLN A 263 0.77 5.42 14.06
CA GLN A 263 0.45 6.16 12.85
C GLN A 263 -0.25 5.26 11.82
N LEU A 264 0.20 4.02 11.66
CA LEU A 264 -0.42 3.02 10.80
C LEU A 264 -1.87 2.75 11.20
N ILE A 265 -2.13 2.53 12.50
CA ILE A 265 -3.50 2.35 13.03
C ILE A 265 -4.38 3.56 12.71
N LYS A 266 -3.86 4.77 12.93
CA LYS A 266 -4.59 6.02 12.62
C LYS A 266 -4.91 6.13 11.13
N GLU A 267 -3.95 5.85 10.25
CA GLU A 267 -4.16 5.91 8.80
C GLU A 267 -5.16 4.86 8.32
N LEU A 268 -5.12 3.63 8.85
CA LEU A 268 -6.12 2.61 8.55
C LEU A 268 -7.52 3.04 8.96
N ASN A 269 -7.69 3.58 10.17
CA ASN A 269 -8.99 4.09 10.62
C ASN A 269 -9.50 5.26 9.75
N ASN A 270 -8.61 6.13 9.28
CA ASN A 270 -8.98 7.23 8.39
C ASN A 270 -9.38 6.73 7.00
N LEU A 271 -8.63 5.79 6.42
CA LEU A 271 -8.88 5.25 5.09
C LEU A 271 -10.08 4.30 5.06
N PHE A 272 -10.38 3.62 6.16
CA PHE A 272 -11.47 2.66 6.27
C PHE A 272 -12.48 3.07 7.34
N SER A 273 -12.98 4.31 7.20
CA SER A 273 -14.12 4.77 7.98
C SER A 273 -15.32 3.83 7.86
N GLU A 274 -16.22 3.87 8.84
CA GLU A 274 -17.44 3.05 8.83
C GLU A 274 -18.25 3.23 7.53
N ASN A 275 -18.32 4.47 7.03
CA ASN A 275 -18.95 4.80 5.76
C ASN A 275 -18.30 4.09 4.57
N HIS A 276 -16.96 4.07 4.51
CA HIS A 276 -16.24 3.36 3.45
C HIS A 276 -16.44 1.84 3.56
N LEU A 277 -16.38 1.27 4.77
CA LEU A 277 -16.62 -0.16 4.98
C LEU A 277 -18.05 -0.56 4.60
N ASN A 278 -19.05 0.27 4.95
CA ASN A 278 -20.43 0.07 4.52
C ASN A 278 -20.57 0.17 3.00
N ALA A 279 -19.85 1.10 2.36
CA ALA A 279 -19.81 1.18 0.91
C ALA A 279 -19.27 -0.13 0.28
N LEU A 280 -18.17 -0.68 0.81
CA LEU A 280 -17.60 -1.94 0.32
C LEU A 280 -18.49 -3.16 0.57
N ARG A 281 -19.30 -3.17 1.65
CA ARG A 281 -20.27 -4.24 1.91
C ARG A 281 -21.31 -4.37 0.79
N TYR A 282 -21.64 -3.28 0.09
CA TYR A 282 -22.52 -3.34 -1.09
C TYR A 282 -21.93 -4.14 -2.27
N LEU A 283 -20.65 -4.55 -2.24
CA LEU A 283 -20.12 -5.52 -3.20
C LEU A 283 -20.88 -6.85 -3.17
N MET A 284 -21.62 -7.14 -2.10
CA MET A 284 -22.60 -8.23 -2.07
C MET A 284 -23.64 -8.16 -3.19
N LEU A 285 -23.84 -7.00 -3.84
CA LEU A 285 -24.76 -6.84 -4.97
C LEU A 285 -24.22 -7.48 -6.26
N VAL A 286 -22.92 -7.76 -6.32
CA VAL A 286 -22.27 -8.44 -7.44
C VAL A 286 -22.68 -9.93 -7.42
N PRO A 287 -23.22 -10.48 -8.53
CA PRO A 287 -23.75 -11.83 -8.56
C PRO A 287 -22.79 -12.94 -8.12
N ALA A 288 -21.51 -12.90 -8.54
CA ALA A 288 -20.52 -13.89 -8.11
C ALA A 288 -20.28 -13.84 -6.59
N VAL A 289 -20.28 -12.64 -6.00
CA VAL A 289 -20.15 -12.45 -4.55
C VAL A 289 -21.35 -13.06 -3.84
N MET A 290 -22.58 -12.81 -4.32
CA MET A 290 -23.79 -13.45 -3.79
C MET A 290 -23.73 -14.99 -3.82
N GLY A 291 -23.25 -15.54 -4.93
CA GLY A 291 -23.09 -16.99 -5.10
C GLY A 291 -22.16 -17.59 -4.05
N GLN A 292 -21.03 -16.93 -3.77
CA GLN A 292 -20.07 -17.35 -2.75
C GLN A 292 -20.64 -17.25 -1.33
N LEU A 293 -21.45 -16.22 -1.06
CA LEU A 293 -22.16 -16.04 0.20
C LEU A 293 -23.40 -16.96 0.33
N LYS A 294 -23.59 -17.89 -0.62
CA LYS A 294 -24.72 -18.83 -0.69
C LYS A 294 -26.09 -18.14 -0.62
N PHE A 295 -26.15 -16.86 -1.01
CA PHE A 295 -27.34 -16.01 -0.88
C PHE A 295 -27.87 -15.86 0.56
N ASN A 296 -27.05 -16.16 1.57
CA ASN A 296 -27.37 -16.01 2.99
C ASN A 296 -26.94 -14.61 3.47
N MET A 297 -27.67 -13.59 3.02
CA MET A 297 -27.39 -12.21 3.40
C MET A 297 -28.34 -11.79 4.53
N SER A 298 -27.80 -11.39 5.69
CA SER A 298 -28.58 -10.65 6.68
C SER A 298 -29.03 -9.32 6.08
N GLU A 299 -30.24 -8.88 6.40
CA GLU A 299 -30.81 -7.62 5.90
C GLU A 299 -30.25 -6.38 6.62
N GLU A 300 -29.20 -6.55 7.42
CA GLU A 300 -28.52 -5.47 8.15
C GLU A 300 -27.61 -4.68 7.21
N ASN A 301 -28.20 -4.00 6.24
CA ASN A 301 -27.51 -2.98 5.47
C ASN A 301 -27.92 -1.62 6.01
N ASN A 302 -26.95 -0.87 6.51
CA ASN A 302 -27.05 0.57 6.78
C ASN A 302 -27.25 1.32 5.45
N VAL A 303 -28.46 1.22 4.89
CA VAL A 303 -28.94 1.86 3.65
C VAL A 303 -28.98 3.39 3.79
N GLU A 304 -28.92 3.89 5.02
CA GLU A 304 -29.06 5.30 5.34
C GLU A 304 -28.04 6.18 4.60
N MET A 305 -26.79 5.73 4.44
CA MET A 305 -25.71 6.56 3.89
C MET A 305 -25.95 7.03 2.45
N TYR A 306 -26.43 6.13 1.58
CA TYR A 306 -26.68 6.44 0.17
C TYR A 306 -28.18 6.54 -0.14
N ARG A 307 -29.03 6.70 0.88
CA ARG A 307 -30.50 6.77 0.71
C ARG A 307 -30.91 7.85 -0.30
N ASN A 308 -30.23 9.00 -0.28
CA ASN A 308 -30.50 10.12 -1.19
C ASN A 308 -30.07 9.86 -2.65
N ASP A 309 -29.23 8.84 -2.88
CA ASP A 309 -28.84 8.41 -4.22
C ASP A 309 -29.81 7.39 -4.84
N LEU A 310 -30.73 6.87 -4.02
CA LEU A 310 -31.69 5.87 -4.45
C LEU A 310 -32.89 6.52 -5.14
N PRO A 311 -33.29 6.04 -6.33
CA PRO A 311 -34.50 6.50 -7.00
C PRO A 311 -35.76 6.29 -6.14
N ASN A 312 -35.85 5.16 -5.44
CA ASN A 312 -36.98 4.81 -4.56
C ASN A 312 -36.48 4.02 -3.34
N ALA A 313 -35.98 4.72 -2.31
CA ALA A 313 -35.42 4.07 -1.12
C ALA A 313 -36.38 3.10 -0.43
N ASP A 314 -37.69 3.40 -0.41
CA ASP A 314 -38.69 2.59 0.30
C ASP A 314 -38.94 1.23 -0.39
N THR A 315 -38.63 1.10 -1.69
CA THR A 315 -38.78 -0.17 -2.42
C THR A 315 -37.52 -1.03 -2.38
N LEU A 316 -36.42 -0.53 -1.80
CA LEU A 316 -35.14 -1.22 -1.82
C LEU A 316 -35.20 -2.63 -1.20
N PRO A 317 -35.84 -2.88 -0.03
CA PRO A 317 -35.86 -4.22 0.56
C PRO A 317 -36.49 -5.26 -0.38
N ALA A 318 -37.62 -4.91 -1.01
CA ALA A 318 -38.30 -5.76 -1.98
C ALA A 318 -37.43 -5.97 -3.24
N GLU A 319 -36.78 -4.91 -3.73
CA GLU A 319 -35.91 -4.98 -4.89
C GLU A 319 -34.67 -5.87 -4.65
N LEU A 320 -34.04 -5.75 -3.49
CA LEU A 320 -32.91 -6.60 -3.07
C LEU A 320 -33.32 -8.06 -2.96
N HIS A 321 -34.52 -8.33 -2.43
CA HIS A 321 -35.08 -9.68 -2.39
C HIS A 321 -35.25 -10.25 -3.81
N CYS A 322 -35.90 -9.51 -4.71
CA CYS A 322 -36.08 -9.92 -6.11
C CYS A 322 -34.74 -10.12 -6.83
N TRP A 323 -33.77 -9.23 -6.61
CA TRP A 323 -32.43 -9.34 -7.16
C TRP A 323 -31.74 -10.64 -6.71
N ARG A 324 -31.83 -10.96 -5.42
CA ARG A 324 -31.30 -12.21 -4.84
C ARG A 324 -31.95 -13.45 -5.45
N VAL A 325 -33.29 -13.49 -5.51
CA VAL A 325 -34.06 -14.62 -6.07
C VAL A 325 -33.65 -14.88 -7.53
N LYS A 326 -33.52 -13.82 -8.33
CA LYS A 326 -33.11 -13.91 -9.73
C LYS A 326 -31.77 -14.62 -9.91
N TRP A 327 -30.77 -14.28 -9.10
CA TRP A 327 -29.43 -14.89 -9.20
C TRP A 327 -29.34 -16.27 -8.55
N LYS A 328 -30.15 -16.54 -7.51
CA LYS A 328 -30.23 -17.85 -6.86
C LYS A 328 -30.71 -18.96 -7.81
N HIS A 329 -31.57 -18.63 -8.77
CA HIS A 329 -32.15 -19.59 -9.71
C HIS A 329 -31.46 -19.63 -11.08
N ARG A 330 -30.47 -18.79 -11.33
CA ARG A 330 -29.59 -18.95 -12.51
C ARG A 330 -28.67 -20.14 -12.25
N GLY A 331 -28.93 -21.28 -12.90
CA GLY A 331 -28.20 -22.55 -12.76
C GLY A 331 -26.72 -22.50 -13.13
N LYS A 332 -26.25 -23.29 -14.10
CA LYS A 332 -24.82 -23.40 -14.49
C LYS A 332 -24.25 -22.20 -15.27
N VAL A 333 -24.88 -21.02 -15.19
CA VAL A 333 -24.42 -19.84 -15.93
C VAL A 333 -23.31 -19.15 -15.14
N THR A 334 -22.24 -18.73 -15.83
CA THR A 334 -21.18 -17.93 -15.22
C THR A 334 -21.76 -16.63 -14.66
N LEU A 335 -21.52 -16.40 -13.37
CA LEU A 335 -22.01 -15.21 -12.68
C LEU A 335 -21.07 -14.03 -12.96
N PRO A 336 -21.60 -12.83 -13.24
CA PRO A 336 -20.80 -11.60 -13.29
C PRO A 336 -19.99 -11.45 -12.00
N SER A 337 -18.69 -11.28 -12.18
CA SER A 337 -17.68 -11.26 -11.12
C SER A 337 -17.26 -9.85 -10.71
N THR A 338 -17.59 -8.87 -11.55
CA THR A 338 -17.24 -7.46 -11.31
C THR A 338 -18.45 -6.53 -11.30
N VAL A 339 -18.24 -5.33 -10.76
CA VAL A 339 -19.26 -4.26 -10.78
C VAL A 339 -19.54 -3.85 -12.23
N HIS A 340 -18.51 -3.76 -13.07
CA HIS A 340 -18.66 -3.40 -14.48
C HIS A 340 -19.49 -4.44 -15.24
N GLU A 341 -19.14 -5.73 -15.14
CA GLU A 341 -19.91 -6.81 -15.78
C GLU A 341 -21.38 -6.81 -15.35
N THR A 342 -21.63 -6.54 -14.06
CA THR A 342 -23.00 -6.47 -13.52
C THR A 342 -23.78 -5.27 -14.09
N LEU A 343 -23.11 -4.12 -14.27
CA LEU A 343 -23.71 -2.91 -14.85
C LEU A 343 -24.05 -3.05 -16.35
N GLN A 344 -23.36 -3.92 -17.08
CA GLN A 344 -23.62 -4.17 -18.52
C GLN A 344 -24.86 -5.02 -18.78
N LEU A 345 -25.41 -5.68 -17.76
CA LEU A 345 -26.59 -6.52 -17.90
C LEU A 345 -27.81 -5.69 -18.26
N ALA A 346 -28.52 -6.07 -19.34
CA ALA A 346 -29.76 -5.40 -19.72
C ALA A 346 -30.79 -5.42 -18.57
N GLU A 347 -30.79 -6.49 -17.78
CA GLU A 347 -31.79 -6.72 -16.76
C GLU A 347 -31.53 -5.93 -15.46
N VAL A 348 -30.35 -5.31 -15.27
CA VAL A 348 -30.10 -4.45 -14.09
C VAL A 348 -30.97 -3.18 -14.14
N LYS A 349 -31.41 -2.78 -15.34
CA LYS A 349 -32.29 -1.62 -15.57
C LYS A 349 -33.67 -1.76 -14.92
N PHE A 350 -34.10 -2.99 -14.62
CA PHE A 350 -35.35 -3.26 -13.89
C PHE A 350 -35.19 -3.17 -12.37
N PHE A 351 -33.96 -2.97 -11.88
CA PHE A 351 -33.61 -2.83 -10.47
C PHE A 351 -32.95 -1.46 -10.27
N PRO A 352 -33.73 -0.37 -10.25
CA PRO A 352 -33.20 1.01 -10.25
C PRO A 352 -32.39 1.35 -8.99
N ASN A 353 -32.72 0.81 -7.82
CA ASN A 353 -31.94 1.05 -6.60
C ASN A 353 -30.65 0.22 -6.59
N VAL A 354 -30.68 -1.03 -7.04
CA VAL A 354 -29.47 -1.86 -7.21
C VAL A 354 -28.53 -1.21 -8.23
N LEU A 355 -29.06 -0.70 -9.34
CA LEU A 355 -28.31 0.05 -10.33
C LEU A 355 -27.67 1.30 -9.73
N ALA A 356 -28.38 2.05 -8.88
CA ALA A 356 -27.82 3.21 -8.19
C ALA A 356 -26.64 2.83 -7.29
N PHE A 357 -26.77 1.78 -6.47
CA PHE A 357 -25.67 1.30 -5.63
C PHE A 357 -24.46 0.81 -6.44
N LEU A 358 -24.69 0.04 -7.51
CA LEU A 358 -23.60 -0.42 -8.38
C LEU A 358 -22.86 0.76 -9.03
N ARG A 359 -23.57 1.85 -9.36
CA ARG A 359 -22.95 3.11 -9.83
C ARG A 359 -22.16 3.81 -8.74
N VAL A 360 -22.64 3.83 -7.49
CA VAL A 360 -21.87 4.37 -6.35
C VAL A 360 -20.57 3.59 -6.20
N LEU A 361 -20.65 2.25 -6.18
CA LEU A 361 -19.50 1.35 -6.12
C LEU A 361 -18.50 1.61 -7.26
N SER A 362 -18.97 1.73 -8.51
CA SER A 362 -18.08 1.96 -9.65
C SER A 362 -17.32 3.30 -9.59
N ASN A 363 -17.75 4.22 -8.72
CA ASN A 363 -17.08 5.51 -8.51
C ASN A 363 -16.17 5.53 -7.26
N LEU A 364 -15.99 4.41 -6.56
CA LEU A 364 -15.06 4.31 -5.43
C LEU A 364 -13.62 4.10 -5.91
N PRO A 365 -12.66 4.97 -5.58
CA PRO A 365 -11.28 4.86 -6.07
C PRO A 365 -10.54 3.59 -5.66
N VAL A 366 -10.95 2.94 -4.57
CA VAL A 366 -10.39 1.65 -4.14
C VAL A 366 -10.74 0.51 -5.09
N LEU A 367 -11.87 0.62 -5.80
CA LEU A 367 -12.28 -0.34 -6.81
C LEU A 367 -11.70 0.10 -8.16
N GLY A 368 -10.77 -0.70 -8.69
CA GLY A 368 -10.12 -0.37 -9.96
C GLY A 368 -11.10 -0.12 -11.10
N LEU A 369 -10.80 0.89 -11.92
CA LEU A 369 -11.47 1.13 -13.19
C LEU A 369 -11.10 -0.01 -14.16
N GLU A 370 -12.09 -0.83 -14.48
CA GLU A 370 -11.98 -1.92 -15.43
C GLU A 370 -12.24 -1.38 -16.85
N ASP A 371 -11.27 -0.65 -17.41
CA ASP A 371 -11.26 -0.31 -18.85
C ASP A 371 -10.49 -1.38 -19.65
N ALA A 372 -11.00 -1.70 -20.84
CA ALA A 372 -10.44 -2.69 -21.77
C ALA A 372 -8.97 -2.42 -22.18
N ASP A 373 -8.46 -1.20 -21.97
CA ASP A 373 -7.08 -0.77 -22.22
C ASP A 373 -6.34 -0.39 -20.92
N GLY A 374 -6.38 -1.29 -19.93
CA GLY A 374 -5.93 -1.10 -18.54
C GLY A 374 -4.47 -0.64 -18.29
N ASN A 375 -3.69 -0.29 -19.32
CA ASN A 375 -2.31 0.21 -19.20
C ASN A 375 -2.11 1.69 -19.56
N ALA A 376 -2.99 2.32 -20.35
CA ALA A 376 -2.78 3.70 -20.80
C ALA A 376 -3.10 4.75 -19.71
N SER A 377 -4.17 4.51 -18.95
CA SER A 377 -4.62 5.42 -17.87
C SER A 377 -3.75 5.29 -16.61
N ARG A 378 -3.15 4.12 -16.36
CA ARG A 378 -2.27 3.86 -15.20
C ARG A 378 -0.96 4.66 -15.25
N LYS A 379 -0.40 4.87 -16.46
CA LYS A 379 0.86 5.62 -16.64
C LYS A 379 0.73 7.12 -16.42
N ARG A 380 -0.47 7.71 -16.54
CA ARG A 380 -0.66 9.17 -16.41
C ARG A 380 -0.68 9.67 -14.96
N PHE A 381 -0.86 8.79 -13.98
CA PHE A 381 -0.80 9.12 -12.54
C PHE A 381 0.56 8.81 -11.89
N GLN A 382 1.52 8.27 -12.65
CA GLN A 382 2.88 7.95 -12.19
C GLN A 382 3.92 9.01 -12.59
N MET A 383 3.50 10.18 -13.09
CA MET A 383 4.37 11.33 -13.35
C MET A 383 4.41 12.28 -12.15
#